data_AF-A0A3T1D2N9-F1
#
_entry.id   AF-A0A3T1D2N9-F1
#
_cell.length_a   1.000
_cell.length_b   1.000
_cell.length_c   1.000
_cell.angle_alpha   90.00
_cell.angle_beta   90.00
_cell.angle_gamma   90.00
#
_symmetry.space_group_name_H-M   'P 1'
#
loop_
_entity.id
_entity.type
_entity.pdbx_description
1 polymer ?
#
loop_
_entity_poly.entity_id
_entity_poly.type
_entity_poly.pdbx_seq_one_letter_code
_entity_poly.pdbx_strand_id
1 'polypeptide(L)' 'MAETARERMVRGYANAIYLDGTRRFETIVASYDTDVKIYAGTKFTLPQIDAALATERITEGEYLETLRYTPGSA' A
#
# COMPACT_ATOMS: atom_id res chain seq x y z
N MET A 1 -16.25 17.49 0.43
CA MET A 1 -15.02 17.62 -0.39
C MET A 1 -14.95 16.41 -1.30
N ALA A 2 -14.84 16.60 -2.61
CA ALA A 2 -14.66 15.48 -3.54
C ALA A 2 -13.21 14.98 -3.47
N GLU A 3 -13.02 13.67 -3.63
CA GLU A 3 -11.69 13.06 -3.70
C GLU A 3 -10.88 13.66 -4.88
N THR A 4 -9.64 14.02 -4.61
CA THR A 4 -8.70 14.53 -5.63
C THR A 4 -8.32 13.43 -6.62
N ALA A 5 -7.82 13.82 -7.80
CA ALA A 5 -7.28 12.86 -8.75
C ALA A 5 -6.14 12.03 -8.17
N ARG A 6 -5.33 12.64 -7.28
CA ARG A 6 -4.20 11.97 -6.63
C ARG A 6 -4.67 10.89 -5.66
N GLU A 7 -5.64 11.18 -4.80
CA GLU A 7 -6.19 10.20 -3.85
C GLU A 7 -6.80 8.98 -4.58
N ARG A 8 -7.49 9.21 -5.70
CA ARG A 8 -8.00 8.11 -6.56
C ARG A 8 -6.87 7.22 -7.07
N MET A 9 -5.76 7.83 -7.52
CA MET A 9 -4.60 7.10 -8.03
C MET A 9 -3.91 6.31 -6.90
N VAL A 10 -3.74 6.92 -5.72
CA VAL A 10 -3.19 6.26 -4.52
C VAL A 10 -4.01 5.04 -4.15
N ARG A 11 -5.35 5.18 -4.07
CA ARG A 11 -6.24 4.05 -3.81
C ARG A 11 -6.09 2.97 -4.88
N GLY A 12 -6.07 3.35 -6.15
CA GLY A 12 -5.90 2.40 -7.26
C GLY A 12 -4.61 1.59 -7.16
N TYR A 13 -3.49 2.26 -6.91
CA TYR A 13 -2.19 1.61 -6.73
C TYR A 13 -2.15 0.74 -5.47
N ALA A 14 -2.72 1.18 -4.35
CA ALA A 14 -2.76 0.36 -3.13
C ALA A 14 -3.52 -0.96 -3.36
N ASN A 15 -4.68 -0.93 -4.04
CA ASN A 15 -5.40 -2.16 -4.38
C ASN A 15 -4.61 -3.03 -5.35
N ALA A 16 -4.06 -2.43 -6.41
CA ALA A 16 -3.30 -3.16 -7.42
C ALA A 16 -2.05 -3.86 -6.86
N ILE A 17 -1.39 -3.25 -5.86
CA ILE A 17 -0.16 -3.77 -5.24
C ILE A 17 -0.50 -4.78 -4.13
N TYR A 18 -1.28 -4.40 -3.13
CA TYR A 18 -1.46 -5.24 -1.93
C TYR A 18 -2.52 -6.34 -2.13
N LEU A 19 -3.60 -6.04 -2.83
CA LEU A 19 -4.75 -6.96 -2.93
C LEU A 19 -4.72 -7.81 -4.20
N ASP A 20 -4.51 -7.17 -5.35
CA ASP A 20 -4.60 -7.85 -6.65
C ASP A 20 -3.25 -8.44 -7.10
N GLY A 21 -2.14 -7.80 -6.73
CA GLY A 21 -0.80 -8.17 -7.19
C GLY A 21 -0.57 -7.91 -8.69
N THR A 22 -1.35 -7.03 -9.30
CA THR A 22 -1.23 -6.65 -10.73
C THR A 22 -0.15 -5.60 -10.97
N ARG A 23 0.38 -4.99 -9.89
CA ARG A 23 1.50 -4.03 -9.92
C ARG A 23 2.46 -4.24 -8.76
N ARG A 24 3.67 -3.70 -8.92
CA ARG A 24 4.71 -3.59 -7.88
C ARG A 24 5.10 -2.12 -7.69
N PHE A 25 5.70 -1.75 -6.56
CA PHE A 25 6.15 -0.37 -6.32
C PHE A 25 7.15 0.11 -7.38
N GLU A 26 8.06 -0.75 -7.84
CA GLU A 26 8.99 -0.45 -8.94
C GLU A 26 8.31 -0.10 -10.28
N THR A 27 7.03 -0.43 -10.45
CA THR A 27 6.26 -0.23 -11.69
C THR A 27 5.34 0.99 -11.64
N ILE A 28 5.22 1.66 -10.49
CA ILE A 28 4.45 2.91 -10.35
C ILE A 28 5.37 4.11 -10.31
N VAL A 29 4.80 5.31 -10.45
CA VAL A 29 5.58 6.55 -10.34
C VAL A 29 5.98 6.73 -8.87
N ALA A 30 7.28 6.80 -8.59
CA ALA A 30 7.85 6.84 -7.24
C ALA A 30 7.26 7.93 -6.31
N SER A 31 6.71 9.01 -6.88
CA SER A 31 6.03 10.06 -6.11
C SER A 31 4.73 9.60 -5.43
N TYR A 32 4.26 8.38 -5.68
CA TYR A 32 3.10 7.78 -5.05
C TYR A 32 3.45 6.76 -3.97
N ASP A 33 4.70 6.28 -3.90
CA ASP A 33 5.10 5.18 -3.01
C ASP A 33 4.71 5.43 -1.55
N THR A 34 5.09 6.59 -1.04
CA THR A 34 4.79 6.97 0.35
C THR A 34 3.30 7.02 0.61
N ASP A 35 2.51 7.66 -0.26
CA ASP A 35 1.07 7.78 -0.06
C ASP A 35 0.34 6.46 -0.21
N VAL A 36 0.82 5.57 -1.09
CA VAL A 36 0.29 4.22 -1.23
C VAL A 36 0.54 3.41 0.04
N LYS A 37 1.74 3.51 0.63
CA LYS A 37 2.07 2.86 1.92
C LYS A 37 1.25 3.43 3.07
N ILE A 38 1.09 4.75 3.14
CA ILE A 38 0.21 5.41 4.13
C ILE A 38 -1.23 4.93 3.96
N TYR A 39 -1.73 4.90 2.72
CA TYR A 39 -3.09 4.44 2.45
C TYR A 39 -3.27 2.98 2.86
N ALA A 40 -2.36 2.10 2.47
CA ALA A 40 -2.41 0.69 2.83
C ALA A 40 -2.36 0.49 4.35
N GLY A 41 -1.41 1.11 5.06
CA GLY A 41 -1.32 1.00 6.52
C GLY A 41 -2.56 1.54 7.25
N THR A 42 -3.18 2.60 6.74
CA THR A 42 -4.36 3.20 7.39
C THR A 42 -5.70 2.58 7.01
N LYS A 43 -5.79 1.90 5.86
CA LYS A 43 -7.07 1.42 5.30
C LYS A 43 -7.16 -0.09 5.15
N PHE A 44 -6.03 -0.79 5.00
CA PHE A 44 -6.03 -2.25 4.92
C PHE A 44 -5.84 -2.86 6.31
N THR A 45 -6.34 -4.08 6.45
CA THR A 45 -6.15 -4.87 7.67
C THR A 45 -4.76 -5.48 7.67
N LEU A 46 -4.20 -5.76 8.86
CA LEU A 46 -2.91 -6.42 8.97
C LEU A 46 -2.85 -7.75 8.16
N PRO A 47 -3.87 -8.63 8.19
CA PRO A 47 -3.88 -9.82 7.34
C PRO A 47 -3.80 -9.55 5.83
N GLN A 48 -4.32 -8.43 5.33
CA GLN A 48 -4.19 -8.05 3.92
C GLN A 48 -2.76 -7.65 3.58
N ILE A 49 -2.09 -6.95 4.50
CA ILE A 49 -0.69 -6.51 4.34
C ILE A 49 0.25 -7.72 4.48
N ASP A 50 -0.02 -8.62 5.44
CA ASP A 50 0.70 -9.90 5.62
C ASP A 50 0.57 -10.79 4.38
N ALA A 51 -0.65 -10.89 3.83
CA ALA A 51 -0.89 -11.67 2.61
C ALA A 51 -0.10 -11.09 1.41
N ALA A 52 0.02 -9.78 1.31
CA ALA A 52 0.83 -9.14 0.26
C ALA A 52 2.31 -9.51 0.37
N LEU A 53 2.86 -9.60 1.60
CA LEU A 53 4.23 -10.07 1.82
C LEU A 53 4.36 -11.58 1.54
N ALA A 54 3.44 -12.40 2.06
CA ALA A 54 3.46 -13.85 1.90
C ALA A 54 3.30 -14.32 0.44
N THR A 55 2.66 -13.49 -0.40
CA THR A 55 2.51 -13.72 -1.84
C THR A 55 3.52 -12.94 -2.68
N GLU A 56 4.56 -12.39 -2.04
CA GLU A 56 5.68 -11.68 -2.68
C GLU A 56 5.24 -10.51 -3.58
N ARG A 57 4.11 -9.87 -3.28
CA ARG A 57 3.63 -8.67 -3.99
C ARG A 57 4.37 -7.42 -3.56
N ILE A 58 4.78 -7.40 -2.30
CA ILE A 58 5.62 -6.38 -1.69
C ILE A 58 6.86 -7.05 -1.07
N THR A 59 7.93 -6.28 -0.94
CA THR A 59 9.15 -6.70 -0.24
C THR A 59 9.02 -6.55 1.28
N GLU A 60 9.92 -7.17 2.03
CA GLU A 60 10.00 -6.99 3.49
C GLU A 60 10.20 -5.52 3.88
N GLY A 61 11.01 -4.77 3.14
CA GLY A 61 11.22 -3.33 3.37
C GLY A 61 9.93 -2.53 3.20
N GLU A 62 9.19 -2.77 2.12
CA GLU A 62 7.91 -2.11 1.86
C GLU A 62 6.85 -2.49 2.91
N TYR A 63 6.83 -3.75 3.34
CA TYR A 63 6.00 -4.22 4.43
C TYR A 63 6.28 -3.45 5.72
N LEU A 64 7.55 -3.40 6.15
CA LEU A 64 7.96 -2.67 7.36
C LEU A 64 7.66 -1.18 7.28
N GLU A 65 7.82 -0.56 6.12
CA GLU A 65 7.43 0.84 5.90
C GLU A 65 5.92 1.06 5.98
N THR A 66 5.12 0.11 5.46
CA THR A 66 3.66 0.17 5.53
C THR A 66 3.17 0.08 6.97
N LEU A 67 3.75 -0.84 7.76
CA LEU A 67 3.36 -1.06 9.15
C LEU A 67 3.55 0.17 10.06
N ARG A 68 4.45 1.08 9.70
CA ARG A 68 4.63 2.36 10.44
C ARG A 68 3.37 3.22 10.45
N TYR A 69 2.45 2.98 9.52
CA TYR A 69 1.20 3.72 9.38
C TYR A 69 -0.02 2.93 9.87
N THR A 70 0.16 1.70 10.35
CA THR A 70 -0.93 0.87 10.86
C THR A 70 -1.35 1.33 12.25
N PRO A 71 -2.63 1.72 12.45
CA PRO A 71 -3.11 2.14 13.76
C PRO A 71 -3.10 0.94 14.73
N GLY A 72 -2.29 1.02 15.78
CA GLY A 72 -2.15 -0.03 16.80
C GLY A 72 -0.84 -0.82 16.77
N SER A 73 0.11 -0.46 15.91
CA SER A 73 1.46 -1.05 15.89
C SER A 73 2.46 -0.41 16.89
N ALA A 74 1.95 0.18 17.99
CA ALA A 74 2.74 0.79 19.07
C ALA A 74 2.67 -0.04 20.35
#